data_AF-A0A955RHT6-F1
#
_entry.id   AF-A0A955RHT6-F1
#
_cell.length_a   1.000
_cell.length_b   1.000
_cell.length_c   1.000
_cell.angle_alpha   90.00
_cell.angle_beta   90.00
_cell.angle_gamma   90.00
#
_symmetry.space_group_name_H-M   'P 1'
#
loop_
_entity.id
_entity.type
_entity.pdbx_description
1 polymer ?
#
loop_
_entity_poly.entity_id
_entity_poly.type
_entity_poly.pdbx_seq_one_letter_code
_entity_poly.pdbx_strand_id
1 'polypeptide(L)'
;MFKQLVPGKTFPKMEDEVIDFWNKNQIFEKSVEQRSEKDLYVFYDGPPFISGLPHFGHLLGSIAKDIVPRYFTMKGKRVERIWGWDAHGLTVENKVQKKLGIKNRREIEDYGLEKFTKECYVYTSEISEEWKWYIDKIGRWVDMDNAYKTTDRTYMESVIWAFKELYDKDLIYEGTRTSLFCTTCGTPISNFEVAMDNSYKDMTDPAVTVKFRITTEGKFKDMFILAWTTTPWTLPSNRALVLDEKETYVVVEVEGEKLVLAKKRIEYVFGDQKYNVIEEMIGKDLLGLEYEPLYKIVKPVEGEF
;
A
#
# COMPACT_ATOMS: atom_id res chain seq x y z
N MET A 1 38.33 46.61 0.39
CA MET A 1 37.11 47.43 0.39
C MET A 1 35.93 46.50 0.16
N PHE A 2 34.92 46.47 1.03
CA PHE A 2 33.76 45.58 0.87
C PHE A 2 32.80 46.08 -0.22
N LYS A 3 32.05 45.18 -0.86
CA LYS A 3 30.97 45.57 -1.76
C LYS A 3 29.90 46.33 -0.98
N GLN A 4 29.46 47.47 -1.52
CA GLN A 4 28.38 48.26 -0.96
C GLN A 4 27.05 47.50 -1.13
N LEU A 5 26.19 47.53 -0.11
CA LEU A 5 24.87 46.91 -0.17
C LEU A 5 24.03 47.61 -1.25
N VAL A 6 23.39 46.83 -2.14
CA VAL A 6 22.48 47.34 -3.16
C VAL A 6 21.09 47.47 -2.56
N PRO A 7 20.56 48.69 -2.34
CA PRO A 7 19.21 48.87 -1.80
C PRO A 7 18.16 48.29 -2.76
N GLY A 8 17.15 47.60 -2.24
CA GLY A 8 16.03 47.05 -3.04
C GLY A 8 16.28 45.68 -3.68
N LYS A 9 17.43 45.04 -3.42
CA LYS A 9 17.66 43.66 -3.83
C LYS A 9 16.91 42.69 -2.90
N THR A 10 16.14 41.77 -3.48
CA THR A 10 15.33 40.79 -2.74
C THR A 10 16.10 39.49 -2.52
N PHE A 11 15.75 38.73 -1.47
CA PHE A 11 16.36 37.42 -1.20
C PHE A 11 16.29 36.45 -2.40
N PRO A 12 15.16 36.28 -3.11
CA PRO A 12 15.10 35.39 -4.27
C PRO A 12 16.13 35.75 -5.36
N LYS A 13 16.34 37.04 -5.63
CA LYS A 13 17.36 37.48 -6.60
C LYS A 13 18.78 37.21 -6.11
N MET A 14 19.02 37.30 -4.80
CA MET A 14 20.32 36.94 -4.22
C MET A 14 20.58 35.44 -4.30
N GLU A 15 19.56 34.63 -4.02
CA GLU A 15 19.63 33.17 -4.12
C GLU A 15 19.92 32.73 -5.56
N ASP A 16 19.21 33.28 -6.55
CA ASP A 16 19.45 33.01 -7.97
C ASP A 16 20.90 33.31 -8.39
N GLU A 17 21.43 34.47 -8.00
CA GLU A 17 22.83 34.82 -8.31
C GLU A 17 23.85 33.88 -7.66
N VAL A 18 23.56 33.38 -6.45
CA VAL A 18 24.43 32.44 -5.73
C VAL A 18 24.38 31.05 -6.38
N ILE A 19 23.18 30.59 -6.77
CA ILE A 19 22.99 29.32 -7.50
C ILE A 19 23.74 29.39 -8.83
N ASP A 20 23.59 30.47 -9.60
CA ASP A 20 24.30 30.68 -10.86
C ASP A 20 25.82 30.66 -10.66
N PHE A 21 26.30 31.29 -9.59
CA PHE A 21 27.72 31.23 -9.22
C PHE A 21 28.17 29.81 -8.90
N TRP A 22 27.40 29.04 -8.12
CA TRP A 22 27.73 27.66 -7.78
C TRP A 22 27.79 26.76 -9.01
N ASN A 23 26.78 26.87 -9.89
CA ASN A 23 26.66 26.06 -11.10
C ASN A 23 27.79 26.39 -12.10
N LYS A 24 28.01 27.68 -12.39
CA LYS A 24 29.08 28.11 -13.32
C LYS A 24 30.47 27.68 -12.88
N ASN A 25 30.69 27.58 -11.55
CA ASN A 25 31.98 27.23 -10.99
C ASN A 25 32.08 25.77 -10.54
N GLN A 26 31.06 24.94 -10.78
CA GLN A 26 31.03 23.52 -10.38
C GLN A 26 31.39 23.33 -8.90
N ILE A 27 30.77 24.12 -8.03
CA ILE A 27 31.13 24.18 -6.61
C ILE A 27 30.76 22.88 -5.90
N PHE A 28 29.67 22.22 -6.29
CA PHE A 28 29.27 20.94 -5.73
C PHE A 28 30.31 19.86 -6.04
N GLU A 29 30.68 19.69 -7.31
CA GLU A 29 31.64 18.71 -7.80
C GLU A 29 33.00 18.93 -7.13
N LYS A 30 33.48 20.18 -7.11
CA LYS A 30 34.71 20.56 -6.38
C LYS A 30 34.61 20.26 -4.89
N SER A 31 33.43 20.35 -4.27
CA SER A 31 33.23 19.97 -2.87
C SER A 31 33.43 18.48 -2.63
N VAL A 32 33.17 17.64 -3.63
CA VAL A 32 33.38 16.19 -3.55
C VAL A 32 34.82 15.84 -3.93
N GLU A 33 35.28 16.30 -5.09
CA GLU A 33 36.56 15.94 -5.71
C GLU A 33 37.79 16.36 -4.91
N GLN A 34 37.74 17.50 -4.20
CA GLN A 34 38.88 17.97 -3.39
C GLN A 34 39.13 17.11 -2.13
N ARG A 35 38.29 16.10 -1.87
CA ARG A 35 38.34 15.23 -0.69
C ARG A 35 38.67 13.80 -1.09
N SER A 36 39.44 13.12 -0.24
CA SER A 36 39.93 11.77 -0.50
C SER A 36 38.80 10.73 -0.55
N GLU A 37 38.86 9.83 -1.52
CA GLU A 37 38.01 8.64 -1.62
C GLU A 37 38.20 7.65 -0.45
N LYS A 38 39.24 7.82 0.37
CA LYS A 38 39.46 6.99 1.57
C LYS A 38 38.68 7.50 2.80
N ASP A 39 38.16 8.72 2.77
CA ASP A 39 37.46 9.35 3.91
C ASP A 39 36.00 9.65 3.57
N LEU A 40 35.25 8.59 3.26
CA LEU A 40 33.86 8.66 2.82
C LEU A 40 32.90 8.84 3.99
N TYR A 41 31.82 9.57 3.72
CA TYR A 41 30.55 9.41 4.40
C TYR A 41 29.52 9.01 3.35
N VAL A 42 29.04 7.77 3.43
CA VAL A 42 28.11 7.20 2.46
C VAL A 42 26.68 7.61 2.84
N PHE A 43 26.02 8.29 1.91
CA PHE A 43 24.65 8.75 2.04
C PHE A 43 23.80 8.06 0.98
N TYR A 44 22.73 7.38 1.40
CA TYR A 44 21.75 6.80 0.49
C TYR A 44 20.55 7.71 0.35
N ASP A 45 20.31 8.14 -0.88
CA ASP A 45 19.13 8.94 -1.21
C ASP A 45 17.96 8.03 -1.54
N GLY A 46 16.96 7.98 -0.66
CA GLY A 46 15.72 7.28 -0.95
C GLY A 46 15.05 7.88 -2.20
N PRO A 47 14.88 7.10 -3.28
CA PRO A 47 14.43 7.62 -4.57
C PRO A 47 12.95 8.00 -4.50
N PRO A 48 12.55 9.22 -4.87
CA PRO A 48 11.13 9.55 -4.98
C PRO A 48 10.46 8.80 -6.14
N PHE A 49 9.19 8.48 -5.94
CA PHE A 49 8.32 8.02 -7.02
C PHE A 49 8.11 9.14 -8.04
N ILE A 50 8.16 8.80 -9.33
CA ILE A 50 7.79 9.72 -10.40
C ILE A 50 6.26 9.76 -10.54
N SER A 51 5.59 10.42 -9.60
CA SER A 51 4.12 10.49 -9.52
C SER A 51 3.53 11.85 -9.91
N GLY A 52 4.40 12.83 -10.18
CA GLY A 52 4.04 14.22 -10.47
C GLY A 52 5.09 15.20 -9.92
N LEU A 53 4.73 16.48 -9.86
CA LEU A 53 5.58 17.54 -9.32
C LEU A 53 5.82 17.42 -7.80
N PRO A 54 6.96 17.92 -7.29
CA PRO A 54 7.24 17.90 -5.87
C PRO A 54 6.26 18.78 -5.09
N HIS A 55 6.04 18.42 -3.82
CA HIS A 55 5.19 19.15 -2.88
C HIS A 55 5.96 19.37 -1.57
N PHE A 56 5.41 20.09 -0.60
CA PHE A 56 6.13 20.46 0.63
C PHE A 56 6.77 19.27 1.36
N GLY A 57 6.10 18.11 1.44
CA GLY A 57 6.71 16.88 1.96
C GLY A 57 8.02 16.46 1.24
N HIS A 58 8.05 16.51 -0.10
CA HIS A 58 9.26 16.25 -0.89
C HIS A 58 10.38 17.26 -0.60
N LEU A 59 10.02 18.53 -0.45
CA LEU A 59 10.99 19.61 -0.18
C LEU A 59 11.58 19.49 1.22
N LEU A 60 10.77 19.20 2.23
CA LEU A 60 11.23 19.00 3.61
C LEU A 60 12.29 17.88 3.70
N GLY A 61 11.99 16.72 3.11
CA GLY A 61 12.93 15.61 3.05
C GLY A 61 14.20 15.98 2.28
N SER A 62 14.06 16.69 1.16
CA SER A 62 15.21 17.14 0.35
C SER A 62 16.14 18.10 1.09
N ILE A 63 15.58 19.04 1.86
CA ILE A 63 16.37 19.99 2.67
C ILE A 63 17.18 19.26 3.74
N ALA A 64 16.54 18.34 4.48
CA ALA A 64 17.24 17.54 5.49
C ALA A 64 18.38 16.70 4.87
N LYS A 65 18.10 16.10 3.70
CA LYS A 65 19.05 15.35 2.88
C LYS A 65 20.17 16.20 2.25
N ASP A 66 20.11 17.52 2.34
CA ASP A 66 21.20 18.41 1.91
C ASP A 66 22.02 18.93 3.10
N ILE A 67 21.34 19.32 4.19
CA ILE A 67 21.98 19.83 5.41
C ILE A 67 22.98 18.81 5.98
N VAL A 68 22.59 17.54 6.09
CA VAL A 68 23.44 16.50 6.70
C VAL A 68 24.69 16.22 5.85
N PRO A 69 24.59 15.96 4.52
CA PRO A 69 25.76 15.84 3.66
C PRO A 69 26.67 17.07 3.67
N ARG A 70 26.11 18.29 3.65
CA ARG A 70 26.90 19.53 3.75
C ARG A 70 27.70 19.59 5.06
N TYR A 71 27.07 19.24 6.19
CA TYR A 71 27.76 19.19 7.49
C TYR A 71 28.98 18.26 7.44
N PHE A 72 28.82 17.03 6.93
CA PHE A 72 29.94 16.08 6.84
C PHE A 72 31.00 16.53 5.83
N THR A 73 30.61 17.13 4.71
CA THR A 73 31.55 17.77 3.79
C THR A 73 32.37 18.86 4.48
N MET A 74 31.74 19.71 5.31
CA MET A 74 32.45 20.73 6.10
C MET A 74 33.36 20.13 7.19
N LYS A 75 33.06 18.91 7.67
CA LYS A 75 33.93 18.14 8.56
C LYS A 75 35.10 17.44 7.86
N GLY A 76 35.24 17.61 6.55
CA GLY A 76 36.34 17.05 5.75
C GLY A 76 36.02 15.74 5.02
N LYS A 77 34.84 15.16 5.26
CA LYS A 77 34.42 13.89 4.62
C LYS A 77 34.08 14.09 3.14
N ARG A 78 34.48 13.15 2.30
CA ARG A 78 33.96 13.04 0.92
C ARG A 78 32.54 12.50 1.00
N VAL A 79 31.57 13.24 0.46
CA VAL A 79 30.15 12.85 0.47
C VAL A 79 29.60 12.90 -0.94
N GLU A 80 29.54 11.72 -1.57
CA GLU A 80 28.91 11.55 -2.87
C GLU A 80 27.38 11.53 -2.70
N ARG A 81 26.70 12.24 -3.59
CA ARG A 81 25.25 12.49 -3.48
C ARG A 81 24.68 12.30 -4.87
N ILE A 82 24.16 11.12 -5.13
CA ILE A 82 23.58 10.75 -6.42
C ILE A 82 22.08 10.64 -6.23
N TRP A 83 21.33 11.30 -7.12
CA TRP A 83 19.88 11.24 -7.12
C TRP A 83 19.40 9.86 -7.56
N GLY A 84 18.23 9.46 -7.08
CA GLY A 84 17.57 8.22 -7.46
C GLY A 84 16.16 8.45 -7.97
N TRP A 85 15.71 7.65 -8.92
CA TRP A 85 14.33 7.65 -9.40
C TRP A 85 13.68 6.29 -9.24
N ASP A 86 12.54 6.27 -8.56
CA ASP A 86 11.67 5.10 -8.59
C ASP A 86 10.63 5.27 -9.71
N ALA A 87 10.87 4.54 -10.80
CA ALA A 87 10.20 4.69 -12.09
C ALA A 87 9.35 3.46 -12.47
N HIS A 88 9.18 2.48 -11.58
CA HIS A 88 8.35 1.30 -11.78
C HIS A 88 7.05 1.33 -10.96
N GLY A 89 6.17 0.37 -11.23
CA GLY A 89 5.05 0.04 -10.36
C GLY A 89 3.78 0.87 -10.56
N LEU A 90 2.79 0.57 -9.70
CA LEU A 90 1.40 1.03 -9.84
C LEU A 90 1.27 2.56 -9.87
N THR A 91 2.16 3.29 -9.22
CA THR A 91 2.10 4.76 -9.16
C THR A 91 2.21 5.38 -10.55
N VAL A 92 3.17 4.91 -11.36
CA VAL A 92 3.38 5.37 -12.74
C VAL A 92 2.26 4.84 -13.64
N GLU A 93 1.96 3.55 -13.53
CA GLU A 93 0.93 2.90 -14.35
C GLU A 93 -0.44 3.55 -14.17
N ASN A 94 -0.84 3.90 -12.94
CA ASN A 94 -2.10 4.59 -12.65
C ASN A 94 -2.16 6.00 -13.27
N LYS A 95 -1.03 6.72 -13.35
CA LYS A 95 -0.97 8.05 -13.98
C LYS A 95 -1.12 7.93 -15.49
N VAL A 96 -0.47 6.96 -16.10
CA VAL A 96 -0.57 6.69 -17.55
C VAL A 96 -1.96 6.18 -17.91
N GLN A 97 -2.53 5.25 -17.13
CA GLN A 97 -3.92 4.81 -17.33
C GLN A 97 -4.89 5.98 -17.30
N LYS A 98 -4.76 6.90 -16.32
CA LYS A 98 -5.58 8.10 -16.24
C LYS A 98 -5.38 9.04 -17.43
N LYS A 99 -4.14 9.23 -17.90
CA LYS A 99 -3.81 10.02 -19.11
C LYS A 99 -4.47 9.43 -20.35
N LEU A 100 -4.48 8.11 -20.49
CA LEU A 100 -5.02 7.38 -21.64
C LEU A 100 -6.52 7.05 -21.52
N GLY A 101 -7.15 7.33 -20.37
CA GLY A 101 -8.55 6.98 -20.11
C GLY A 101 -8.81 5.48 -19.92
N ILE A 102 -7.75 4.69 -19.65
CA ILE A 102 -7.82 3.23 -19.41
C ILE A 102 -8.34 2.97 -17.99
N LYS A 103 -9.32 2.07 -17.86
CA LYS A 103 -10.04 1.82 -16.59
C LYS A 103 -9.68 0.51 -15.91
N ASN A 104 -9.18 -0.46 -16.67
CA ASN A 104 -8.90 -1.79 -16.15
C ASN A 104 -7.80 -2.47 -16.97
N ARG A 105 -7.27 -3.56 -16.41
CA ARG A 105 -6.21 -4.36 -17.02
C ARG A 105 -6.52 -4.83 -18.45
N ARG A 106 -7.76 -5.22 -18.77
CA ARG A 106 -8.10 -5.74 -20.10
C ARG A 106 -7.91 -4.67 -21.18
N GLU A 107 -8.29 -3.43 -20.86
CA GLU A 107 -8.07 -2.30 -21.76
C GLU A 107 -6.57 -1.98 -21.98
N ILE A 108 -5.68 -2.31 -21.03
CA ILE A 108 -4.22 -2.24 -21.25
C ILE A 108 -3.77 -3.31 -22.25
N GLU A 109 -4.27 -4.53 -22.09
CA GLU A 109 -3.97 -5.65 -22.99
C GLU A 109 -4.46 -5.34 -24.43
N ASP A 110 -5.66 -4.76 -24.57
CA ASP A 110 -6.22 -4.30 -25.85
C ASP A 110 -5.45 -3.13 -26.47
N TYR A 111 -4.98 -2.19 -25.66
CA TYR A 111 -4.11 -1.09 -26.11
C TYR A 111 -2.75 -1.59 -26.60
N GLY A 112 -2.25 -2.65 -25.96
CA GLY A 112 -0.98 -3.31 -26.23
C GLY A 112 0.06 -2.98 -25.16
N LEU A 113 0.60 -4.02 -24.53
CA LEU A 113 1.53 -3.90 -23.40
C LEU A 113 2.78 -3.08 -23.76
N GLU A 114 3.38 -3.32 -24.91
CA GLU A 114 4.58 -2.58 -25.36
C GLU A 114 4.31 -1.08 -25.47
N LYS A 115 3.16 -0.69 -26.05
CA LYS A 115 2.79 0.72 -26.18
C LYS A 115 2.55 1.34 -24.81
N PHE A 116 1.84 0.63 -23.93
CA PHE A 116 1.58 1.10 -22.58
C PHE A 116 2.87 1.29 -21.77
N THR A 117 3.77 0.32 -21.82
CA THR A 117 5.09 0.40 -21.18
C THR A 117 5.89 1.57 -21.74
N LYS A 118 5.87 1.80 -23.05
CA LYS A 118 6.54 2.97 -23.67
C LYS A 118 5.98 4.30 -23.16
N GLU A 119 4.67 4.42 -23.02
CA GLU A 119 4.04 5.61 -22.43
C GLU A 119 4.47 5.82 -20.96
N CYS A 120 4.66 4.74 -20.19
CA CYS A 120 5.22 4.82 -18.83
C CYS A 120 6.66 5.35 -18.84
N TYR A 121 7.50 4.87 -19.75
CA TYR A 121 8.86 5.40 -19.92
C TYR A 121 8.86 6.89 -20.30
N VAL A 122 8.01 7.30 -21.24
CA VAL A 122 7.90 8.71 -21.64
C VAL A 122 7.44 9.57 -20.46
N TYR A 123 6.38 9.16 -19.76
CA TYR A 123 5.86 9.87 -18.60
C TYR A 123 6.92 10.06 -17.51
N THR A 124 7.67 9.00 -17.18
CA THR A 124 8.72 9.08 -16.16
C THR A 124 9.86 10.02 -16.56
N SER A 125 10.24 10.02 -17.84
CA SER A 125 11.26 10.94 -18.36
C SER A 125 10.83 12.40 -18.24
N GLU A 126 9.64 12.75 -18.73
CA GLU A 126 9.12 14.12 -18.73
C GLU A 126 9.03 14.70 -17.31
N ILE A 127 8.43 13.96 -16.37
CA ILE A 127 8.27 14.46 -15.00
C ILE A 127 9.62 14.57 -14.28
N SER A 128 10.58 13.68 -14.55
CA SER A 128 11.91 13.75 -13.91
C SER A 128 12.69 15.02 -14.29
N GLU A 129 12.48 15.56 -15.49
CA GLU A 129 13.13 16.80 -15.95
C GLU A 129 12.60 18.03 -15.20
N GLU A 130 11.30 18.08 -14.92
CA GLU A 130 10.68 19.20 -14.20
C GLU A 130 11.21 19.34 -12.76
N TRP A 131 11.57 18.22 -12.12
CA TRP A 131 12.09 18.22 -10.75
C TRP A 131 13.43 18.96 -10.61
N LYS A 132 14.28 18.94 -11.64
CA LYS A 132 15.62 19.56 -11.58
C LYS A 132 15.54 21.02 -11.18
N TRP A 133 14.58 21.76 -11.74
CA TRP A 133 14.36 23.16 -11.38
C TRP A 133 14.06 23.34 -9.88
N TYR A 134 13.19 22.51 -9.30
CA TYR A 134 12.81 22.64 -7.88
C TYR A 134 13.98 22.33 -6.95
N ILE A 135 14.77 21.29 -7.27
CA ILE A 135 15.93 20.87 -6.48
C ILE A 135 17.04 21.92 -6.52
N ASP A 136 17.30 22.49 -7.70
CA ASP A 136 18.23 23.62 -7.85
C ASP A 136 17.75 24.84 -7.06
N LYS A 137 16.45 25.17 -7.11
CA LYS A 137 15.89 26.34 -6.43
C LYS A 137 15.94 26.27 -4.91
N ILE A 138 15.85 25.09 -4.32
CA ILE A 138 16.08 24.92 -2.87
C ILE A 138 17.58 24.84 -2.51
N GLY A 139 18.47 24.93 -3.50
CA GLY A 139 19.92 24.91 -3.31
C GLY A 139 20.48 23.55 -2.90
N ARG A 140 19.78 22.45 -3.19
CA ARG A 140 20.22 21.11 -2.80
C ARG A 140 21.34 20.64 -3.74
N TRP A 141 22.48 20.28 -3.17
CA TRP A 141 23.62 19.73 -3.93
C TRP A 141 23.49 18.22 -4.07
N VAL A 142 23.14 17.77 -5.27
CA VAL A 142 22.98 16.36 -5.63
C VAL A 142 23.18 16.20 -7.14
N ASP A 143 23.83 15.12 -7.53
CA ASP A 143 24.02 14.75 -8.93
C ASP A 143 22.72 14.15 -9.49
N MET A 144 22.01 14.96 -10.28
CA MET A 144 20.82 14.53 -11.02
C MET A 144 21.12 14.11 -12.45
N ASP A 145 22.30 14.43 -12.97
CA ASP A 145 22.68 14.13 -14.36
C ASP A 145 23.10 12.65 -14.48
N ASN A 146 23.73 12.10 -13.43
CA ASN A 146 24.03 10.67 -13.30
C ASN A 146 23.06 9.96 -12.34
N ALA A 147 21.80 10.42 -12.27
CA ALA A 147 20.80 9.81 -11.41
C ALA A 147 20.56 8.34 -11.77
N TYR A 148 20.55 7.46 -10.77
CA TYR A 148 20.18 6.07 -11.00
C TYR A 148 18.66 5.96 -11.15
N LYS A 149 18.20 5.10 -12.06
CA LYS A 149 16.77 4.83 -12.25
C LYS A 149 16.51 3.36 -12.02
N THR A 150 15.41 3.03 -11.35
CA THR A 150 15.02 1.61 -11.18
C THR A 150 14.74 0.90 -12.52
N THR A 151 14.52 1.68 -13.58
CA THR A 151 14.36 1.23 -14.97
C THR A 151 15.68 0.99 -15.72
N ASP A 152 16.84 1.35 -15.14
CA ASP A 152 18.14 1.11 -15.77
C ASP A 152 18.44 -0.38 -15.82
N ARG A 153 18.98 -0.86 -16.95
CA ARG A 153 19.25 -2.29 -17.14
C ARG A 153 20.18 -2.88 -16.09
N THR A 154 21.22 -2.15 -15.71
CA THR A 154 22.19 -2.56 -14.68
C THR A 154 21.55 -2.62 -13.29
N TYR A 155 20.60 -1.72 -13.01
CA TYR A 155 19.81 -1.76 -11.78
C TYR A 155 18.91 -2.99 -11.75
N MET A 156 18.15 -3.24 -12.82
CA MET A 156 17.28 -4.41 -12.94
C MET A 156 18.07 -5.72 -12.86
N GLU A 157 19.24 -5.80 -13.47
CA GLU A 157 20.13 -6.95 -13.37
C GLU A 157 20.57 -7.21 -11.92
N SER A 158 20.86 -6.15 -11.16
CA SER A 158 21.19 -6.26 -9.73
C SER A 158 20.00 -6.76 -8.90
N VAL A 159 18.78 -6.33 -9.22
CA VAL A 159 17.55 -6.83 -8.58
C VAL A 159 17.31 -8.30 -8.90
N ILE A 160 17.51 -8.72 -10.15
CA ILE A 160 17.41 -10.13 -10.56
C ILE A 160 18.46 -10.98 -9.85
N TRP A 161 19.69 -10.50 -9.73
CA TRP A 161 20.73 -11.15 -8.94
C TRP A 161 20.29 -11.33 -7.47
N ALA A 162 19.78 -10.28 -6.83
CA ALA A 162 19.31 -10.35 -5.45
C ALA A 162 18.14 -11.34 -5.29
N PHE A 163 17.19 -11.34 -6.23
CA PHE A 163 16.11 -12.32 -6.27
C PHE A 163 16.64 -13.75 -6.39
N LYS A 164 17.61 -13.98 -7.28
CA LYS A 164 18.26 -15.29 -7.45
C LYS A 164 18.97 -15.74 -6.17
N GLU A 165 19.70 -14.85 -5.50
CA GLU A 165 20.35 -15.16 -4.22
C GLU A 165 19.36 -15.56 -3.13
N LEU A 166 18.19 -14.92 -3.07
CA LEU A 166 17.13 -15.31 -2.13
C LEU A 166 16.49 -16.65 -2.52
N TYR A 167 16.28 -16.88 -3.82
CA TYR A 167 15.75 -18.12 -4.35
C TYR A 167 16.69 -19.31 -4.08
N ASP A 168 17.99 -19.16 -4.35
CA ASP A 168 19.01 -20.19 -4.09
C ASP A 168 19.13 -20.54 -2.59
N LYS A 169 18.70 -19.63 -1.70
CA LYS A 169 18.66 -19.80 -0.24
C LYS A 169 17.32 -20.32 0.27
N ASP A 170 16.40 -20.73 -0.62
CA ASP A 170 15.06 -21.23 -0.28
C ASP A 170 14.20 -20.20 0.49
N LEU A 171 14.42 -18.90 0.22
CA LEU A 171 13.66 -17.79 0.83
C LEU A 171 12.51 -17.29 -0.06
N ILE A 172 12.38 -17.84 -1.27
CA ILE A 172 11.33 -17.51 -2.24
C ILE A 172 10.53 -18.79 -2.52
N TYR A 173 9.22 -18.72 -2.31
CA TYR A 173 8.31 -19.85 -2.53
C TYR A 173 7.02 -19.40 -3.22
N GLU A 174 6.37 -20.33 -3.91
CA GLU A 174 5.03 -20.15 -4.47
C GLU A 174 4.01 -20.79 -3.53
N GLY A 175 2.90 -20.09 -3.27
CA GLY A 175 1.84 -20.61 -2.43
C GLY A 175 0.54 -19.85 -2.58
N THR A 176 -0.56 -20.50 -2.22
CA THR A 176 -1.89 -19.88 -2.19
C THR A 176 -2.16 -19.30 -0.81
N ARG A 177 -2.57 -18.03 -0.75
CA ARG A 177 -2.99 -17.38 0.50
C ARG A 177 -4.12 -16.39 0.24
N THR A 178 -4.93 -16.13 1.25
CA THR A 178 -5.82 -14.97 1.27
C THR A 178 -4.96 -13.71 1.37
N SER A 179 -5.16 -12.77 0.45
CA SER A 179 -4.42 -11.50 0.39
C SER A 179 -5.38 -10.36 0.13
N LEU A 180 -5.01 -9.15 0.57
CA LEU A 180 -5.67 -7.94 0.13
C LEU A 180 -5.51 -7.82 -1.39
N PHE A 181 -6.60 -7.51 -2.09
CA PHE A 181 -6.66 -7.52 -3.55
C PHE A 181 -7.33 -6.25 -4.06
N CYS A 182 -6.65 -5.52 -4.96
CA CYS A 182 -7.24 -4.36 -5.62
C CYS A 182 -7.98 -4.81 -6.88
N THR A 183 -9.31 -4.68 -6.89
CA THR A 183 -10.15 -5.06 -8.04
C THR A 183 -9.92 -4.19 -9.27
N THR A 184 -9.53 -2.93 -9.09
CA THR A 184 -9.21 -2.00 -10.19
C THR A 184 -7.87 -2.35 -10.85
N CYS A 185 -6.83 -2.57 -10.03
CA CYS A 185 -5.49 -2.90 -10.54
C CYS A 185 -5.36 -4.38 -10.94
N GLY A 186 -6.25 -5.25 -10.43
CA GLY A 186 -6.23 -6.68 -10.73
C GLY A 186 -5.02 -7.41 -10.15
N THR A 187 -4.51 -6.96 -9.00
CA THR A 187 -3.32 -7.52 -8.34
C THR A 187 -3.48 -7.55 -6.81
N PRO A 188 -2.87 -8.54 -6.11
CA PRO A 188 -2.65 -8.46 -4.68
C PRO A 188 -1.84 -7.21 -4.30
N ILE A 189 -2.14 -6.65 -3.14
CA ILE A 189 -1.41 -5.53 -2.54
C ILE A 189 -0.80 -5.94 -1.21
N SER A 190 0.35 -5.37 -0.89
CA SER A 190 1.07 -5.63 0.36
C SER A 190 0.39 -4.95 1.55
N ASN A 191 0.65 -5.46 2.76
CA ASN A 191 0.15 -4.87 3.99
C ASN A 191 0.63 -3.42 4.17
N PHE A 192 1.85 -3.11 3.72
CA PHE A 192 2.44 -1.78 3.85
C PHE A 192 1.76 -0.75 2.92
N GLU A 193 1.31 -1.15 1.73
CA GLU A 193 0.58 -0.26 0.82
C GLU A 193 -0.79 0.15 1.39
N VAL A 194 -1.43 -0.72 2.17
CA VAL A 194 -2.71 -0.40 2.85
C VAL A 194 -2.47 0.31 4.19
N ALA A 195 -1.26 0.32 4.71
CA ALA A 195 -0.92 1.04 5.94
C ALA A 195 -0.49 2.51 5.70
N MET A 196 -0.42 2.96 4.43
CA MET A 196 -0.07 4.35 4.11
C MET A 196 -1.18 5.34 4.52
N ASP A 197 -0.81 6.57 4.85
CA ASP A 197 -1.76 7.62 5.23
C ASP A 197 -2.83 7.83 4.12
N ASN A 198 -4.10 7.92 4.53
CA ASN A 198 -5.30 8.05 3.66
C ASN A 198 -5.66 6.81 2.82
N SER A 199 -5.18 5.61 3.17
CA SER A 199 -5.62 4.36 2.54
C SER A 199 -7.01 3.88 2.98
N TYR A 200 -7.44 4.29 4.18
CA TYR A 200 -8.75 3.97 4.75
C TYR A 200 -9.73 5.11 4.56
N LYS A 201 -11.00 4.75 4.36
CA LYS A 201 -12.11 5.68 4.24
C LYS A 201 -13.33 5.11 4.93
N ASP A 202 -14.05 5.97 5.64
CA ASP A 202 -15.36 5.62 6.18
C ASP A 202 -16.35 5.39 5.04
N MET A 203 -16.99 4.22 5.08
CA MET A 203 -17.94 3.75 4.09
C MET A 203 -19.17 3.20 4.80
N THR A 204 -20.33 3.35 4.17
CA THR A 204 -21.57 2.74 4.65
C THR A 204 -21.77 1.40 3.94
N ASP A 205 -21.69 0.32 4.71
CA ASP A 205 -21.92 -1.04 4.23
C ASP A 205 -23.25 -1.61 4.74
N PRO A 206 -23.88 -2.55 4.01
CA PRO A 206 -25.03 -3.29 4.52
C PRO A 206 -24.61 -4.14 5.72
N ALA A 207 -25.38 -4.10 6.81
CA ALA A 207 -25.20 -4.98 7.96
C ALA A 207 -26.40 -5.92 8.03
N VAL A 208 -26.17 -7.22 7.75
CA VAL A 208 -27.25 -8.21 7.65
C VAL A 208 -27.03 -9.35 8.64
N THR A 209 -28.13 -9.81 9.23
CA THR A 209 -28.19 -11.04 10.03
C THR A 209 -28.91 -12.11 9.22
N VAL A 210 -28.27 -13.26 9.04
CA VAL A 210 -28.75 -14.35 8.19
C VAL A 210 -29.01 -15.59 9.02
N LYS A 211 -30.09 -16.31 8.67
CA LYS A 211 -30.52 -17.55 9.31
C LYS A 211 -29.96 -18.77 8.58
N PHE A 212 -29.40 -19.71 9.33
CA PHE A 212 -28.90 -21.00 8.82
C PHE A 212 -29.66 -22.13 9.51
N ARG A 213 -30.47 -22.88 8.75
CA ARG A 213 -31.32 -23.95 9.29
C ARG A 213 -30.47 -25.16 9.66
N ILE A 214 -30.56 -25.62 10.90
CA ILE A 214 -29.86 -26.81 11.38
C ILE A 214 -30.55 -28.07 10.82
N THR A 215 -29.76 -28.94 10.20
CA THR A 215 -30.24 -30.20 9.59
C THR A 215 -29.86 -31.44 10.39
N THR A 216 -28.90 -31.33 11.31
CA THR A 216 -28.55 -32.44 12.20
C THR A 216 -29.75 -32.91 13.00
N GLU A 217 -30.00 -34.22 12.95
CA GLU A 217 -31.05 -34.86 13.74
C GLU A 217 -30.79 -34.65 15.24
N GLY A 218 -31.87 -34.45 16.00
CA GLY A 218 -31.82 -34.31 17.45
C GLY A 218 -32.32 -32.97 17.95
N LYS A 219 -31.76 -32.51 19.08
CA LYS A 219 -32.29 -31.41 19.87
C LYS A 219 -32.44 -30.09 19.10
N PHE A 220 -31.49 -29.79 18.21
CA PHE A 220 -31.41 -28.51 17.50
C PHE A 220 -32.00 -28.55 16.09
N LYS A 221 -32.56 -29.68 15.66
CA LYS A 221 -33.13 -29.84 14.33
C LYS A 221 -34.18 -28.76 14.05
N ASP A 222 -34.16 -28.22 12.84
CA ASP A 222 -35.08 -27.19 12.35
C ASP A 222 -35.02 -25.83 13.08
N MET A 223 -34.08 -25.65 14.02
CA MET A 223 -33.74 -24.34 14.56
C MET A 223 -32.81 -23.59 13.60
N PHE A 224 -32.69 -22.27 13.77
CA PHE A 224 -31.82 -21.44 12.93
C PHE A 224 -30.65 -20.86 13.73
N ILE A 225 -29.42 -21.08 13.27
CA ILE A 225 -28.26 -20.33 13.75
C ILE A 225 -28.25 -18.96 13.08
N LEU A 226 -28.05 -17.91 13.86
CA LEU A 226 -27.89 -16.54 13.35
C LEU A 226 -26.42 -16.20 13.18
N ALA A 227 -26.06 -15.69 12.01
CA ALA A 227 -24.75 -15.09 11.75
C ALA A 227 -24.89 -13.70 11.13
N TRP A 228 -23.99 -12.79 11.51
CA TRP A 228 -23.97 -11.41 11.04
C TRP A 228 -22.81 -11.17 10.07
N THR A 229 -23.03 -10.38 9.02
CA THR A 229 -21.97 -9.98 8.08
C THR A 229 -22.21 -8.58 7.52
N THR A 230 -21.11 -7.86 7.26
CA THR A 230 -21.10 -6.61 6.47
C THR A 230 -20.84 -6.85 4.98
N THR A 231 -20.53 -8.08 4.59
CA THR A 231 -20.17 -8.44 3.21
C THR A 231 -21.09 -9.54 2.66
N PRO A 232 -22.38 -9.24 2.38
CA PRO A 232 -23.34 -10.24 1.90
C PRO A 232 -22.90 -10.97 0.62
N TRP A 233 -22.06 -10.33 -0.19
CA TRP A 233 -21.50 -10.91 -1.41
C TRP A 233 -20.59 -12.12 -1.14
N THR A 234 -20.17 -12.36 0.11
CA THR A 234 -19.39 -13.55 0.52
C THR A 234 -20.27 -14.74 0.91
N LEU A 235 -21.58 -14.54 1.14
CA LEU A 235 -22.50 -15.61 1.54
C LEU A 235 -22.55 -16.79 0.56
N PRO A 236 -22.46 -16.60 -0.78
CA PRO A 236 -22.38 -17.71 -1.73
C PRO A 236 -21.15 -18.59 -1.57
N SER A 237 -20.06 -18.08 -0.97
CA SER A 237 -18.84 -18.85 -0.69
C SER A 237 -18.78 -19.36 0.76
N ASN A 238 -19.87 -19.27 1.53
CA ASN A 238 -19.92 -19.83 2.87
C ASN A 238 -19.63 -21.35 2.86
N ARG A 239 -18.87 -21.82 3.85
CA ARG A 239 -18.49 -23.24 4.02
C ARG A 239 -18.74 -23.77 5.43
N ALA A 240 -18.63 -22.90 6.43
CA ALA A 240 -18.84 -23.23 7.82
C ALA A 240 -19.38 -22.01 8.57
N LEU A 241 -19.91 -22.25 9.77
CA LEU A 241 -20.15 -21.23 10.79
C LEU A 241 -19.13 -21.44 11.90
N VAL A 242 -18.45 -20.37 12.28
CA VAL A 242 -17.44 -20.40 13.34
C VAL A 242 -18.06 -19.84 14.62
N LEU A 243 -17.83 -20.53 15.73
CA LEU A 243 -18.32 -20.16 17.05
C LEU A 243 -17.17 -20.25 18.06
N ASP A 244 -17.31 -19.56 19.20
CA ASP A 244 -16.37 -19.70 20.32
C ASP A 244 -16.89 -20.79 21.25
N GLU A 245 -16.12 -21.88 21.39
CA GLU A 245 -16.49 -23.04 22.19
C GLU A 245 -16.72 -22.73 23.67
N LYS A 246 -16.18 -21.62 24.18
CA LYS A 246 -16.23 -21.23 25.60
C LYS A 246 -17.31 -20.20 25.89
N GLU A 247 -17.84 -19.54 24.87
CA GLU A 247 -18.89 -18.53 25.02
C GLU A 247 -20.27 -19.17 25.23
N THR A 248 -21.17 -18.40 25.85
CA THR A 248 -22.55 -18.84 26.10
C THR A 248 -23.44 -18.47 24.92
N TYR A 249 -24.15 -19.48 24.42
CA TYR A 249 -25.17 -19.37 23.39
C TYR A 249 -26.55 -19.61 23.98
N VAL A 250 -27.57 -19.08 23.32
CA VAL A 250 -28.96 -19.23 23.75
C VAL A 250 -29.83 -19.69 22.60
N VAL A 251 -30.87 -20.46 22.94
CA VAL A 251 -32.02 -20.71 22.06
C VAL A 251 -33.09 -19.71 22.47
N VAL A 252 -33.51 -18.88 21.52
CA VAL A 252 -34.52 -17.85 21.71
C VAL A 252 -35.70 -18.15 20.80
N GLU A 253 -36.92 -18.06 21.35
CA GLU A 253 -38.16 -18.12 20.57
C GLU A 253 -38.63 -16.71 20.23
N VAL A 254 -38.80 -16.45 18.94
CA VAL A 254 -39.34 -15.19 18.41
C VAL A 254 -40.34 -15.54 17.33
N GLU A 255 -41.59 -15.08 17.49
CA GLU A 255 -42.67 -15.27 16.51
C GLU A 255 -42.87 -16.75 16.08
N GLY A 256 -42.59 -17.69 16.99
CA GLY A 256 -42.71 -19.14 16.75
C GLY A 256 -41.49 -19.80 16.11
N GLU A 257 -40.43 -19.03 15.80
CA GLU A 257 -39.15 -19.56 15.33
C GLU A 257 -38.14 -19.67 16.49
N LYS A 258 -37.33 -20.75 16.46
CA LYS A 258 -36.25 -20.96 17.43
C LYS A 258 -34.92 -20.57 16.80
N LEU A 259 -34.26 -19.59 17.41
CA LEU A 259 -33.04 -18.96 16.93
C LEU A 259 -31.89 -19.22 17.91
N VAL A 260 -30.74 -19.63 17.39
CA VAL A 260 -29.51 -19.87 18.14
C VAL A 260 -28.54 -18.72 17.88
N LEU A 261 -28.09 -18.06 18.94
CA LEU A 261 -27.14 -16.94 18.87
C LEU A 261 -26.33 -16.81 20.16
N ALA A 262 -25.23 -16.07 20.10
CA ALA A 262 -24.45 -15.74 21.29
C ALA A 262 -25.28 -14.86 22.25
N LYS A 263 -25.30 -15.20 23.54
CA LYS A 263 -26.09 -14.50 24.57
C LYS A 263 -25.83 -13.00 24.60
N LYS A 264 -24.55 -12.61 24.44
CA LYS A 264 -24.09 -11.20 24.41
C LYS A 264 -24.64 -10.39 23.23
N ARG A 265 -25.25 -11.03 22.22
CA ARG A 265 -25.76 -10.37 21.00
C ARG A 265 -27.28 -10.22 20.97
N ILE A 266 -28.00 -10.70 21.98
CA ILE A 266 -29.47 -10.62 22.05
C ILE A 266 -29.96 -9.17 21.87
N GLU A 267 -29.43 -8.22 22.65
CA GLU A 267 -29.87 -6.82 22.60
C GLU A 267 -29.64 -6.19 21.22
N TYR A 268 -28.50 -6.48 20.59
CA TYR A 268 -28.18 -5.97 19.24
C TYR A 268 -29.12 -6.55 18.17
N VAL A 269 -29.43 -7.85 18.27
CA VAL A 269 -30.23 -8.56 17.24
C VAL A 269 -31.72 -8.23 17.35
N PHE A 270 -32.26 -8.20 18.57
CA PHE A 270 -33.70 -8.07 18.78
C PHE A 270 -34.14 -6.65 19.18
N GLY A 271 -33.27 -5.82 19.74
CA GLY A 271 -33.65 -4.50 20.25
C GLY A 271 -34.87 -4.58 21.19
N ASP A 272 -35.94 -3.87 20.82
CA ASP A 272 -37.21 -3.85 21.56
C ASP A 272 -38.18 -5.01 21.21
N GLN A 273 -37.79 -5.91 20.30
CA GLN A 273 -38.64 -7.04 19.91
C GLN A 273 -38.83 -7.99 21.09
N LYS A 274 -40.05 -8.50 21.27
CA LYS A 274 -40.35 -9.48 22.31
C LYS A 274 -39.78 -10.84 21.93
N TYR A 275 -39.02 -11.42 22.85
CA TYR A 275 -38.43 -12.75 22.69
C TYR A 275 -38.51 -13.53 23.99
N ASN A 276 -38.44 -14.86 23.89
CA ASN A 276 -38.38 -15.74 25.05
C ASN A 276 -37.10 -16.58 25.00
N VAL A 277 -36.26 -16.50 26.03
CA VAL A 277 -35.08 -17.37 26.14
C VAL A 277 -35.54 -18.74 26.61
N ILE A 278 -35.37 -19.75 25.77
CA ILE A 278 -35.78 -21.12 26.06
C ILE A 278 -34.68 -21.85 26.82
N GLU A 279 -33.43 -21.66 26.39
CA GLU A 279 -32.31 -22.44 26.89
C GLU A 279 -30.97 -21.70 26.71
N GLU A 280 -30.02 -21.98 27.60
CA GLU A 280 -28.62 -21.56 27.47
C GLU A 280 -27.72 -22.79 27.35
N MET A 281 -26.67 -22.69 26.55
CA MET A 281 -25.67 -23.73 26.33
C MET A 281 -24.28 -23.11 26.13
N ILE A 282 -23.25 -23.92 26.24
CA ILE A 282 -21.89 -23.49 25.89
C ILE A 282 -21.64 -23.76 24.40
N GLY A 283 -20.82 -22.95 23.75
CA GLY A 283 -20.56 -23.06 22.31
C GLY A 283 -20.09 -24.44 21.88
N LYS A 284 -19.34 -25.13 22.76
CA LYS A 284 -18.91 -26.52 22.55
C LYS A 284 -20.06 -27.50 22.22
N ASP A 285 -21.27 -27.27 22.76
CA ASP A 285 -22.44 -28.13 22.51
C ASP A 285 -23.01 -28.00 21.10
N LEU A 286 -22.58 -26.98 20.35
CA LEU A 286 -23.00 -26.69 18.98
C LEU A 286 -22.00 -27.19 17.92
N LEU A 287 -20.85 -27.74 18.34
CA LEU A 287 -19.83 -28.24 17.42
C LEU A 287 -20.31 -29.48 16.67
N GLY A 288 -19.95 -29.55 15.39
CA GLY A 288 -20.33 -30.67 14.52
C GLY A 288 -21.78 -30.64 14.04
N LEU A 289 -22.56 -29.60 14.37
CA LEU A 289 -23.88 -29.41 13.78
C LEU A 289 -23.76 -29.05 12.29
N GLU A 290 -24.57 -29.71 11.49
CA GLU A 290 -24.78 -29.46 10.08
C GLU A 290 -25.94 -28.49 9.88
N TYR A 291 -25.84 -27.68 8.83
CA TYR A 291 -26.87 -26.73 8.45
C TYR A 291 -27.10 -26.74 6.94
N GLU A 292 -28.29 -26.31 6.53
CA GLU A 292 -28.63 -26.12 5.12
C GLU A 292 -27.86 -24.92 4.54
N PRO A 293 -27.00 -25.12 3.52
CA PRO A 293 -26.29 -24.01 2.89
C PRO A 293 -27.25 -23.02 2.24
N LEU A 294 -26.97 -21.71 2.41
CA LEU A 294 -27.75 -20.65 1.78
C LEU A 294 -27.76 -20.73 0.25
N TYR A 295 -26.64 -21.20 -0.33
CA TYR A 295 -26.44 -21.32 -1.76
C TYR A 295 -25.80 -22.67 -2.09
N LYS A 296 -26.32 -23.35 -3.13
CA LYS A 296 -25.81 -24.64 -3.62
C LYS A 296 -24.82 -24.45 -4.78
N ILE A 297 -23.85 -23.56 -4.62
CA ILE A 297 -22.89 -23.20 -5.69
C ILE A 297 -21.59 -24.01 -5.57
N VAL A 298 -21.12 -24.23 -4.34
CA VAL A 298 -19.90 -25.01 -4.09
C VAL A 298 -20.20 -26.01 -3.00
N LYS A 299 -19.78 -27.27 -3.19
CA LYS A 299 -19.92 -28.31 -2.18
C LYS A 299 -18.77 -28.19 -1.18
N PRO A 300 -19.04 -28.08 0.13
CA PRO A 300 -17.99 -28.18 1.13
C PRO A 300 -17.41 -29.60 1.12
N VAL A 301 -16.09 -29.72 1.26
CA VAL A 301 -15.41 -31.00 1.51
C VAL A 301 -14.93 -31.01 2.95
N GLU A 302 -15.22 -32.07 3.69
CA GLU A 302 -14.78 -32.23 5.08
C GLU A 302 -13.24 -32.24 5.12
N GLY A 303 -12.65 -31.39 5.98
CA GLY A 303 -11.20 -31.22 6.06
C GLY A 303 -10.60 -30.20 5.07
N GLU A 304 -11.41 -29.56 4.21
CA GLU A 304 -11.05 -28.25 3.69
C GLU A 304 -11.15 -27.26 4.85
N PHE A 305 -10.00 -26.76 5.31
CA PHE A 305 -9.77 -25.85 6.46
C PHE A 305 -9.57 -26.51 7.82
#